data_AF-A0A7C6LU94-F1
#
_entry.id   AF-A0A7C6LU94-F1
#
_cell.length_a   1.000
_cell.length_b   1.000
_cell.length_c   1.000
_cell.angle_alpha   90.00
_cell.angle_beta   90.00
_cell.angle_gamma   90.00
#
_symmetry.space_group_name_H-M   'P 1'
#
loop_
_entity.id
_entity.type
_entity.pdbx_description
1 polymer ?
#
loop_
_entity_poly.entity_id
_entity_poly.type
_entity_poly.pdbx_seq_one_letter_code
_entity_poly.pdbx_strand_id
1 'polypeptide(L)'
;MADRSRLDQPREASSFGWLRRPRGMSNEAFGVIAEKFARFMGTVQFLIGMTVFVTIWLVWNTYGPLEWQFDPRELNYTLLTLILSLQASYAAPLILLAQNRQDDRDRVAFEQDRIQAERNLADTEFLTREVAALRLALRDTATRDFVRSELRSILDEMEERGLQVTAAAPADAPEGGPPGTA
;
A
#
# COMPACT_ATOMS: atom_id res chain seq x y z
N MET A 1 -21.33 49.47 17.69
CA MET A 1 -20.71 49.34 16.36
C MET A 1 -19.23 49.10 16.56
N ALA A 2 -18.84 47.84 16.66
CA ALA A 2 -17.45 47.41 16.74
C ALA A 2 -16.98 47.09 15.32
N ASP A 3 -15.93 47.76 14.86
CA ASP A 3 -15.19 47.31 13.67
C ASP A 3 -13.69 47.40 13.97
N ARG A 4 -13.17 46.31 14.54
CA ARG A 4 -11.74 46.01 14.68
C ARG A 4 -11.53 44.66 14.03
N SER A 5 -11.26 44.60 12.72
CA SER A 5 -10.72 43.40 12.05
C SER A 5 -10.27 43.70 10.62
N ARG A 6 -9.40 44.69 10.41
CA ARG A 6 -8.58 44.74 9.18
C ARG A 6 -7.23 44.12 9.50
N LEU A 7 -7.22 42.79 9.37
CA LEU A 7 -6.08 41.92 9.53
C LEU A 7 -4.96 42.31 8.56
N ASP A 8 -3.88 42.76 9.18
CA ASP A 8 -2.49 42.53 8.85
C ASP A 8 -2.27 41.55 7.67
N GLN A 9 -2.02 42.12 6.49
CA GLN A 9 -1.54 41.37 5.34
C GLN A 9 -0.01 41.47 5.39
N PRO A 10 0.74 40.39 5.65
CA PRO A 10 2.18 40.47 5.64
C PRO A 10 2.61 40.84 4.22
N ARG A 11 3.19 42.04 4.09
CA ARG A 11 3.91 42.47 2.90
C ARG A 11 4.94 41.39 2.59
N GLU A 12 4.70 40.60 1.56
CA GLU A 12 5.73 39.79 0.93
C GLU A 12 6.85 40.76 0.51
N ALA A 13 7.93 40.73 1.28
CA ALA A 13 9.16 41.40 0.92
C ALA A 13 9.55 40.89 -0.47
N SER A 14 9.43 41.79 -1.44
CA SER A 14 9.93 41.68 -2.81
C SER A 14 11.24 40.91 -2.82
N SER A 15 11.16 39.61 -3.09
CA SER A 15 12.31 38.75 -3.29
C SER A 15 12.91 39.12 -4.64
N PHE A 16 13.82 40.09 -4.58
CA PHE A 16 14.99 40.27 -5.43
C PHE A 16 14.99 39.39 -6.69
N GLY A 17 14.41 39.93 -7.76
CA GLY A 17 14.17 39.29 -9.06
C GLY A 17 15.40 38.97 -9.91
N TRP A 18 16.51 38.54 -9.31
CA TRP A 18 17.72 38.12 -10.04
C TRP A 18 17.86 36.61 -10.20
N LEU A 19 17.12 35.80 -9.42
CA LEU A 19 17.06 34.35 -9.61
C LEU A 19 15.94 33.99 -10.59
N ARG A 20 16.09 34.46 -11.83
CA ARG A 20 15.44 33.81 -12.98
C ARG A 20 16.03 32.39 -13.06
N ARG A 21 15.40 31.43 -12.35
CA ARG A 21 15.65 30.00 -12.55
C ARG A 21 15.47 29.73 -14.06
N PRO A 22 16.51 29.30 -14.79
CA PRO A 22 16.33 28.94 -16.19
C PRO A 22 15.46 27.67 -16.25
N ARG A 23 14.16 27.87 -16.47
CA ARG A 23 13.24 26.82 -16.92
C ARG A 23 13.61 26.51 -18.37
N GLY A 24 14.48 25.53 -18.61
CA GLY A 24 14.90 25.26 -19.99
C GLY A 24 15.85 24.09 -20.26
N MET A 25 16.26 23.30 -19.28
CA MET A 25 16.87 22.00 -19.56
C MET A 25 15.94 20.91 -19.04
N SER A 26 15.47 20.07 -19.97
CA SER A 26 14.38 19.13 -19.79
C SER A 26 14.60 18.20 -18.60
N ASN A 27 13.92 18.48 -17.48
CA ASN A 27 13.87 17.61 -16.30
C ASN A 27 13.48 16.16 -16.66
N GLU A 28 12.71 15.95 -17.74
CA GLU A 28 12.45 14.62 -18.30
C GLU A 28 13.73 13.88 -18.73
N ALA A 29 14.58 14.49 -19.56
CA ALA A 29 15.74 13.81 -20.15
C ALA A 29 16.77 13.44 -19.08
N PHE A 30 17.04 14.36 -18.14
CA PHE A 30 17.92 14.09 -17.01
C PHE A 30 17.30 13.06 -16.05
N GLY A 31 15.98 13.07 -15.86
CA GLY A 31 15.27 12.07 -15.07
C GLY A 31 15.39 10.65 -15.63
N VAL A 32 15.29 10.49 -16.95
CA VAL A 32 15.47 9.18 -17.60
C VAL A 32 16.90 8.66 -17.48
N ILE A 33 17.90 9.55 -17.62
CA ILE A 33 19.32 9.18 -17.45
C ILE A 33 19.59 8.79 -16.00
N ALA A 34 19.11 9.57 -15.03
CA ALA A 34 19.25 9.30 -13.61
C ALA A 34 18.58 7.97 -13.21
N GLU A 35 17.38 7.68 -13.71
CA GLU A 35 16.67 6.43 -13.43
C GLU A 35 17.39 5.21 -14.02
N LYS A 36 17.98 5.34 -15.22
CA LYS A 36 18.85 4.29 -15.80
C LYS A 36 20.12 4.10 -14.97
N PHE A 37 20.76 5.18 -14.54
CA PHE A 37 21.96 5.13 -13.69
C PHE A 37 21.67 4.50 -12.32
N ALA A 38 20.54 4.84 -11.69
CA ALA A 38 20.13 4.27 -10.42
C ALA A 38 19.89 2.75 -10.52
N ARG A 39 19.21 2.29 -11.58
CA ARG A 39 19.06 0.86 -11.87
C ARG A 39 20.41 0.17 -12.13
N PHE A 40 21.32 0.84 -12.82
CA PHE A 40 22.64 0.30 -13.13
C PHE A 40 23.52 0.16 -11.87
N MET A 41 23.57 1.19 -11.02
CA MET A 41 24.33 1.19 -9.75
C MET A 41 23.79 0.18 -8.73
N GLY A 42 22.48 -0.10 -8.74
CA GLY A 42 21.86 -1.08 -7.83
C GLY A 42 22.07 -2.55 -8.23
N THR A 43 22.74 -2.83 -9.36
CA THR A 43 22.90 -4.19 -9.88
C THR A 43 24.27 -4.77 -9.52
N VAL A 44 24.32 -6.03 -9.09
CA VAL A 44 25.57 -6.77 -8.76
C VAL A 44 26.56 -6.79 -9.93
N GLN A 45 26.07 -6.74 -11.17
CA GLN A 45 26.87 -6.68 -12.39
C GLN A 45 27.78 -5.44 -12.47
N PHE A 46 27.34 -4.29 -11.94
CA PHE A 46 28.17 -3.08 -11.91
C PHE A 46 29.39 -3.27 -11.01
N LEU A 47 29.18 -3.85 -9.81
CA LEU A 47 30.26 -4.15 -8.89
C LEU A 47 31.29 -5.10 -9.52
N ILE A 48 30.82 -6.18 -10.16
CA ILE A 48 31.70 -7.12 -10.86
C ILE A 48 32.51 -6.42 -11.95
N GLY A 49 31.85 -5.62 -12.81
CA GLY A 49 32.53 -4.89 -13.88
C GLY A 49 33.58 -3.90 -13.34
N MET A 50 33.26 -3.19 -12.27
CA MET A 50 34.18 -2.25 -11.62
C MET A 50 35.37 -2.97 -10.99
N THR A 51 35.14 -4.11 -10.31
CA THR A 51 36.21 -4.94 -9.77
C THR A 51 37.12 -5.49 -10.87
N VAL A 52 36.56 -5.95 -11.98
CA VAL A 52 37.33 -6.42 -13.14
C VAL A 52 38.17 -5.28 -13.73
N PHE A 53 37.60 -4.09 -13.89
CA PHE A 53 38.34 -2.91 -14.36
C PHE A 53 39.53 -2.58 -13.45
N VAL A 54 39.30 -2.48 -12.14
CA VAL A 54 40.37 -2.20 -11.15
C VAL A 54 41.43 -3.30 -11.19
N THR A 55 41.03 -4.57 -11.29
CA THR A 55 41.94 -5.71 -11.36
C THR A 55 42.82 -5.65 -12.61
N ILE A 56 42.21 -5.41 -13.78
CA ILE A 56 42.95 -5.29 -15.05
C ILE A 56 43.92 -4.11 -14.99
N TRP A 57 43.50 -2.96 -14.45
CA TRP A 57 44.36 -1.80 -14.29
C TRP A 57 45.58 -2.10 -13.42
N LEU A 58 45.34 -2.76 -12.28
CA LEU A 58 46.40 -3.13 -11.36
C LEU A 58 47.37 -4.12 -11.99
N VAL A 59 46.86 -5.16 -12.66
CA VAL A 59 47.66 -6.18 -13.36
C VAL A 59 48.51 -5.52 -14.46
N TRP A 60 47.91 -4.67 -15.29
CA TRP A 60 48.62 -3.98 -16.37
C TRP A 60 49.75 -3.11 -15.84
N ASN A 61 49.49 -2.29 -14.82
CA ASN A 61 50.49 -1.38 -14.26
C ASN A 61 51.51 -2.09 -13.35
N THR A 62 51.19 -3.27 -12.82
CA THR A 62 52.13 -4.06 -11.99
C THR A 62 53.13 -4.84 -12.84
N TYR A 63 52.65 -5.50 -13.90
CA TYR A 63 53.44 -6.42 -14.72
C TYR A 63 53.96 -5.80 -16.02
N GLY A 64 53.49 -4.59 -16.39
CA GLY A 64 53.97 -3.86 -17.55
C GLY A 64 55.43 -3.39 -17.42
N PRO A 65 56.19 -3.29 -18.51
CA PRO A 65 57.52 -2.68 -18.52
C PRO A 65 57.46 -1.23 -17.99
N LEU A 66 58.48 -0.78 -17.25
CA LEU A 66 58.51 0.56 -16.61
C LEU A 66 58.23 1.71 -17.60
N GLU A 67 58.64 1.57 -18.86
CA GLU A 67 58.43 2.60 -19.89
C GLU A 67 56.98 2.72 -20.37
N TRP A 68 56.13 1.71 -20.14
CA TRP A 68 54.72 1.69 -20.56
C TRP A 68 53.75 1.67 -19.37
N GLN A 69 54.25 1.83 -18.14
CA GLN A 69 53.40 1.98 -16.96
C GLN A 69 52.77 3.37 -16.96
N PHE A 70 51.46 3.43 -17.21
CA PHE A 70 50.69 4.67 -17.14
C PHE A 70 50.55 5.16 -15.69
N ASP A 71 50.43 4.24 -14.74
CA ASP A 71 50.24 4.50 -13.32
C ASP A 71 51.23 3.66 -12.49
N PRO A 72 52.50 4.10 -12.38
CA PRO A 72 53.56 3.32 -11.77
C PRO A 72 53.24 2.92 -10.33
N ARG A 73 53.59 1.69 -9.98
CA ARG A 73 53.41 1.17 -8.61
C ARG A 73 54.17 2.00 -7.56
N GLU A 74 55.28 2.65 -7.94
CA GLU A 74 56.09 3.50 -7.06
C GLU A 74 55.32 4.74 -6.58
N LEU A 75 54.39 5.23 -7.40
CA LEU A 75 53.49 6.34 -7.09
C LEU A 75 52.17 5.84 -6.46
N ASN A 76 52.12 4.59 -5.98
CA ASN A 76 50.96 3.98 -5.33
C ASN A 76 49.64 4.08 -6.12
N TYR A 77 49.69 3.98 -7.45
CA TYR A 77 48.52 4.08 -8.32
C TYR A 77 47.74 5.40 -8.15
N THR A 78 48.47 6.53 -8.20
CA THR A 78 47.92 7.86 -8.00
C THR A 78 46.81 8.17 -9.01
N LEU A 79 46.95 7.76 -10.28
CA LEU A 79 45.93 8.05 -11.29
C LEU A 79 44.63 7.29 -11.02
N LEU A 80 44.72 6.00 -10.68
CA LEU A 80 43.54 5.23 -10.29
C LEU A 80 42.82 5.89 -9.11
N THR A 81 43.58 6.33 -8.10
CA THR A 81 43.01 7.00 -6.92
C THR A 81 42.33 8.32 -7.27
N LEU A 82 42.94 9.14 -8.12
CA LEU A 82 42.35 10.38 -8.61
C LEU A 82 41.05 10.13 -9.38
N ILE A 83 41.02 9.11 -10.24
CA ILE A 83 39.82 8.74 -10.99
C ILE A 83 38.70 8.26 -10.05
N LEU A 84 39.01 7.39 -9.09
CA LEU A 84 38.03 6.89 -8.13
C LEU A 84 37.47 7.99 -7.23
N SER A 85 38.31 8.89 -6.74
CA SER A 85 37.86 10.04 -5.94
C SER A 85 36.97 11.00 -6.73
N LEU A 86 37.32 11.27 -8.00
CA LEU A 86 36.49 12.06 -8.90
C LEU A 86 35.14 11.38 -9.16
N GLN A 87 35.15 10.06 -9.39
CA GLN A 87 33.95 9.26 -9.62
C GLN A 87 32.99 9.35 -8.43
N ALA A 88 33.49 9.21 -7.20
CA ALA A 88 32.69 9.37 -5.99
C ALA A 88 32.10 10.79 -5.85
N SER A 89 32.92 11.82 -6.12
CA SER A 89 32.51 13.23 -6.03
C SER A 89 31.38 13.58 -7.02
N TYR A 90 31.46 13.08 -8.25
CA TYR A 90 30.44 13.34 -9.28
C TYR A 90 29.19 12.45 -9.13
N ALA A 91 29.32 11.27 -8.48
CA ALA A 91 28.18 10.42 -8.20
C ALA A 91 27.19 11.08 -7.22
N ALA A 92 27.67 11.74 -6.16
CA ALA A 92 26.83 12.40 -5.15
C ALA A 92 25.76 13.35 -5.72
N PRO A 93 26.09 14.36 -6.56
CA PRO A 93 25.10 15.29 -7.10
C PRO A 93 24.12 14.61 -8.07
N LEU A 94 24.55 13.60 -8.82
CA LEU A 94 23.67 12.82 -9.69
C LEU A 94 22.70 11.96 -8.88
N ILE A 95 23.17 11.33 -7.81
CA ILE A 95 22.35 10.54 -6.89
C ILE A 95 21.31 11.43 -6.21
N LEU A 96 21.69 12.62 -5.74
CA LEU A 96 20.75 13.58 -5.12
C LEU A 96 19.63 13.99 -6.08
N LEU A 97 19.92 14.17 -7.36
CA LEU A 97 18.90 14.47 -8.38
C LEU A 97 18.00 13.27 -8.67
N ALA A 98 18.54 12.05 -8.64
CA ALA A 98 17.75 10.83 -8.78
C ALA A 98 16.82 10.63 -7.58
N GLN A 99 17.32 10.89 -6.36
CA GLN A 99 16.59 10.77 -5.10
C GLN A 99 15.45 11.77 -5.00
N ASN A 100 15.68 13.06 -5.28
CA ASN A 100 14.62 14.07 -5.26
C ASN A 100 13.40 13.68 -6.11
N ARG A 101 13.62 12.99 -7.24
CA ARG A 101 12.52 12.52 -8.09
C ARG A 101 11.84 11.25 -7.57
N GLN A 102 12.56 10.36 -6.89
CA GLN A 102 11.96 9.23 -6.21
C GLN A 102 11.07 9.74 -5.07
N ASP A 103 11.58 10.67 -4.27
CA ASP A 103 10.85 11.30 -3.17
C ASP A 103 9.57 12.01 -3.66
N ASP A 104 9.63 12.71 -4.81
CA ASP A 104 8.44 13.33 -5.42
C ASP A 104 7.39 12.29 -5.84
N ARG A 105 7.80 11.16 -6.43
CA ARG A 105 6.88 10.07 -6.81
C ARG A 105 6.29 9.40 -5.58
N ASP A 106 7.13 9.11 -4.60
CA ASP A 106 6.73 8.45 -3.35
C ASP A 106 5.74 9.33 -2.60
N ARG A 107 5.97 10.65 -2.56
CA ARG A 107 5.02 11.61 -1.98
C ARG A 107 3.65 11.54 -2.64
N VAL A 108 3.57 11.52 -3.97
CA VAL A 108 2.28 11.42 -4.68
C VAL A 108 1.60 10.08 -4.37
N ALA A 109 2.36 8.99 -4.33
CA ALA A 109 1.84 7.68 -3.97
C ALA A 109 1.27 7.67 -2.54
N PHE A 110 1.97 8.26 -1.57
CA PHE A 110 1.50 8.40 -0.19
C PHE A 110 0.22 9.25 -0.08
N GLU A 111 0.13 10.35 -0.82
CA GLU A 111 -1.07 11.20 -0.83
C GLU A 111 -2.29 10.44 -1.40
N GLN A 112 -2.09 9.65 -2.45
CA GLN A 112 -3.14 8.80 -3.02
C GLN A 112 -3.57 7.68 -2.08
N ASP A 113 -2.62 7.00 -1.43
CA ASP A 113 -2.91 5.94 -0.47
C ASP A 113 -3.72 6.47 0.72
N ARG A 114 -3.40 7.68 1.21
CA ARG A 114 -4.18 8.34 2.27
C ARG A 114 -5.62 8.61 1.83
N ILE A 115 -5.83 9.14 0.63
CA ILE A 115 -7.18 9.38 0.09
C ILE A 115 -7.94 8.05 -0.07
N GLN A 116 -7.27 7.01 -0.54
CA GLN A 116 -7.88 5.70 -0.68
C GLN A 116 -8.25 5.09 0.68
N ALA A 117 -7.41 5.25 1.70
CA ALA A 117 -7.69 4.81 3.07
C ALA A 117 -8.89 5.55 3.68
N GLU A 118 -8.99 6.88 3.48
CA GLU A 118 -10.15 7.67 3.92
C GLU A 118 -11.44 7.20 3.25
N ARG A 119 -11.40 6.90 1.94
CA ARG A 119 -12.56 6.35 1.21
C ARG A 119 -12.94 4.96 1.72
N ASN A 120 -11.97 4.07 1.93
CA ASN A 120 -12.22 2.73 2.44
C ASN A 120 -12.85 2.76 3.85
N LEU A 121 -12.44 3.70 4.70
CA LEU A 121 -13.08 3.93 6.00
C LEU A 121 -14.53 4.38 5.83
N ALA A 122 -14.79 5.37 4.98
CA ALA A 122 -16.15 5.85 4.70
C ALA A 122 -17.06 4.75 4.12
N ASP A 123 -16.56 3.93 3.20
CA ASP A 123 -17.29 2.79 2.63
C ASP A 123 -17.59 1.74 3.70
N THR A 124 -16.64 1.48 4.60
CA THR A 124 -16.85 0.55 5.72
C THR A 124 -17.91 1.08 6.69
N GLU A 125 -17.88 2.37 7.02
CA GLU A 125 -18.90 3.01 7.85
C GLU A 125 -20.28 2.97 7.19
N PHE A 126 -20.34 3.24 5.88
CA PHE A 126 -21.57 3.16 5.10
C PHE A 126 -22.15 1.74 5.12
N LEU A 127 -21.34 0.74 4.76
CA LEU A 127 -21.77 -0.67 4.79
C LEU A 127 -22.22 -1.10 6.19
N THR A 128 -21.53 -0.66 7.24
CA THR A 128 -21.90 -0.96 8.62
C THR A 128 -23.27 -0.37 8.98
N ARG A 129 -23.54 0.88 8.54
CA ARG A 129 -24.84 1.54 8.75
C ARG A 129 -25.95 0.86 7.96
N GLU A 130 -25.70 0.54 6.68
CA GLU A 130 -26.66 -0.15 5.82
C GLU A 130 -26.99 -1.55 6.36
N VAL A 131 -26.00 -2.31 6.82
CA VAL A 131 -26.21 -3.63 7.45
C VAL A 131 -27.01 -3.50 8.75
N ALA A 132 -26.75 -2.47 9.56
CA ALA A 132 -27.54 -2.22 10.78
C ALA A 132 -29.00 -1.88 10.45
N ALA A 133 -29.24 -1.05 9.42
CA ALA A 133 -30.58 -0.70 8.95
C ALA A 133 -31.31 -1.94 8.39
N LEU A 134 -30.64 -2.72 7.53
CA LEU A 134 -31.17 -3.98 7.00
C LEU A 134 -31.55 -4.96 8.11
N ARG A 135 -30.71 -5.08 9.14
CA ARG A 135 -30.98 -5.94 10.30
C ARG A 135 -32.22 -5.49 11.08
N LEU A 136 -32.42 -4.18 11.25
CA LEU A 136 -33.62 -3.64 11.89
C LEU A 136 -34.87 -3.90 11.06
N ALA A 137 -34.80 -3.65 9.74
CA ALA A 137 -35.91 -3.93 8.82
C ALA A 137 -36.31 -5.42 8.84
N LEU A 138 -35.33 -6.33 8.75
CA LEU A 138 -35.55 -7.78 8.83
C LEU A 138 -36.14 -8.21 10.18
N ARG A 139 -35.76 -7.56 11.29
CA ARG A 139 -36.33 -7.83 12.61
C ARG A 139 -37.79 -7.41 12.69
N ASP A 140 -38.15 -6.30 12.07
CA ASP A 140 -39.52 -5.77 12.03
C ASP A 140 -40.43 -6.58 11.09
N THR A 141 -39.86 -7.21 10.05
CA THR A 141 -40.60 -8.11 9.14
C THR A 141 -40.90 -9.51 9.72
N ALA A 142 -40.92 -9.64 11.05
CA ALA A 142 -41.71 -10.66 11.74
C ALA A 142 -41.44 -12.13 11.35
N THR A 143 -40.20 -12.62 11.37
CA THR A 143 -39.97 -14.04 11.04
C THR A 143 -40.42 -15.02 12.13
N ARG A 144 -40.69 -14.57 13.37
CA ARG A 144 -41.08 -15.49 14.46
C ARG A 144 -42.55 -15.42 14.79
N ASP A 145 -43.08 -14.23 15.08
CA ASP A 145 -44.46 -14.12 15.55
C ASP A 145 -45.46 -14.13 14.39
N PHE A 146 -45.13 -13.56 13.23
CA PHE A 146 -45.96 -13.68 12.02
C PHE A 146 -45.87 -15.07 11.38
N VAL A 147 -44.68 -15.68 11.29
CA VAL A 147 -44.56 -17.08 10.83
C VAL A 147 -45.30 -18.04 11.78
N ARG A 148 -45.24 -17.81 13.09
CA ARG A 148 -45.99 -18.61 14.07
C ARG A 148 -47.50 -18.36 14.01
N SER A 149 -47.94 -17.12 13.77
CA SER A 149 -49.36 -16.82 13.63
C SER A 149 -49.92 -17.39 12.34
N GLU A 150 -49.17 -17.35 11.23
CA GLU A 150 -49.60 -17.98 9.98
C GLU A 150 -49.57 -19.50 10.04
N LEU A 151 -48.56 -20.09 10.67
CA LEU A 151 -48.56 -21.54 10.92
C LEU A 151 -49.77 -21.96 11.77
N ARG A 152 -50.16 -21.18 12.79
CA ARG A 152 -51.36 -21.46 13.60
C ARG A 152 -52.65 -21.22 12.85
N SER A 153 -52.74 -20.12 12.11
CA SER A 153 -53.86 -19.79 11.22
C SER A 153 -54.12 -20.92 10.23
N ILE A 154 -53.08 -21.39 9.54
CA ILE A 154 -53.17 -22.51 8.60
C ILE A 154 -53.50 -23.82 9.32
N LEU A 155 -52.94 -24.07 10.52
CA LEU A 155 -53.28 -25.27 11.30
C LEU A 155 -54.76 -25.30 11.68
N ASP A 156 -55.27 -24.18 12.20
CA ASP A 156 -56.68 -24.03 12.58
C ASP A 156 -57.59 -24.18 11.35
N GLU A 157 -57.20 -23.60 10.20
CA GLU A 157 -57.94 -23.76 8.94
C GLU A 157 -57.99 -25.23 8.46
N MET A 158 -56.92 -26.00 8.67
CA MET A 158 -56.89 -27.44 8.36
C MET A 158 -57.73 -28.28 9.34
N GLU A 159 -57.74 -27.92 10.62
CA GLU A 159 -58.57 -28.56 11.65
C GLU A 159 -60.06 -28.30 11.39
N GLU A 160 -60.42 -27.07 11.02
CA GLU A 160 -61.78 -26.67 10.68
C GLU A 160 -62.29 -27.34 9.38
N ARG A 161 -61.37 -27.67 8.45
CA ARG A 161 -61.65 -28.49 7.26
C ARG A 161 -61.67 -30.00 7.53
N GLY A 162 -61.50 -30.44 8.77
CA GLY A 162 -61.64 -31.84 9.18
C GLY A 162 -60.43 -32.74 8.91
N LEU A 163 -59.26 -32.17 8.59
CA LEU A 163 -58.00 -32.92 8.47
C LEU A 163 -57.26 -32.89 9.81
N GLN A 164 -57.60 -33.81 10.71
CA GLN A 164 -56.92 -33.95 12.00
C GLN A 164 -55.45 -34.37 11.80
N VAL A 165 -54.52 -33.45 12.04
CA VAL A 165 -53.10 -33.76 12.17
C VAL A 165 -52.90 -34.44 13.53
N THR A 166 -52.96 -35.77 13.53
CA THR A 166 -52.69 -36.57 14.74
C THR A 166 -51.21 -36.48 15.07
N ALA A 167 -50.87 -35.77 16.14
CA ALA A 167 -49.56 -35.88 16.76
C ALA A 167 -49.42 -37.30 17.33
N ALA A 168 -48.56 -38.11 16.73
CA ALA A 168 -48.31 -39.48 17.17
C ALA A 168 -47.74 -39.48 18.60
N ALA A 169 -48.57 -39.86 19.57
CA ALA A 169 -48.16 -40.08 20.96
C ALA A 169 -47.32 -41.37 21.07
N PRO A 170 -46.30 -41.41 21.95
CA PRO A 170 -45.43 -42.57 22.09
C PRO A 170 -46.20 -43.72 22.77
N ALA A 171 -46.08 -44.92 22.20
CA ALA A 171 -46.82 -46.11 22.57
C ALA A 171 -46.44 -46.66 23.96
N ASP A 172 -47.42 -46.77 24.85
CA ASP A 172 -47.33 -47.54 26.09
C ASP A 172 -47.43 -49.06 25.81
N ALA A 173 -46.57 -49.84 26.48
CA ALA A 173 -46.47 -51.29 26.40
C ALA A 173 -47.34 -52.00 27.48
N PRO A 174 -47.70 -53.31 27.32
CA PRO A 174 -48.98 -53.84 27.79
C PRO A 174 -49.00 -54.59 29.13
N GLU A 175 -50.25 -54.80 29.57
CA GLU A 175 -50.82 -55.53 30.71
C GLU A 175 -50.23 -56.90 31.12
N GLY A 176 -50.51 -57.30 32.37
CA GLY A 176 -50.61 -58.72 32.74
C GLY A 176 -51.13 -59.02 34.15
N GLY A 177 -52.37 -59.54 34.25
CA GLY A 177 -52.76 -60.54 35.28
C GLY A 177 -54.14 -60.36 35.95
N PRO A 178 -55.13 -61.25 35.73
CA PRO A 178 -56.46 -61.17 36.37
C PRO A 178 -56.52 -61.85 37.75
N PRO A 179 -57.52 -61.54 38.60
CA PRO A 179 -57.69 -62.16 39.91
C PRO A 179 -58.50 -63.46 39.84
N GLY A 180 -57.98 -64.53 40.45
CA GLY A 180 -58.66 -65.82 40.62
C GLY A 180 -59.64 -65.82 41.80
N THR A 181 -60.79 -66.44 41.58
CA THR A 181 -61.91 -66.66 42.49
C THR A 181 -61.71 -67.82 43.47
N ALA A 182 -62.38 -67.71 44.63
CA ALA A 182 -62.71 -68.72 45.66
C ALA A 182 -61.70 -68.94 46.79
#